data_AF-A0A8K0NJZ0-F1
#
_entry.id   AF-A0A8K0NJZ0-F1
#
_cell.length_a   1.000
_cell.length_b   1.000
_cell.length_c   1.000
_cell.angle_alpha   90.00
_cell.angle_beta   90.00
_cell.angle_gamma   90.00
#
_symmetry.space_group_name_H-M   'P 1'
#
loop_
_entity.id
_entity.type
_entity.pdbx_description
1 polymer ?
#
loop_
_entity_poly.entity_id
_entity_poly.type
_entity_poly.pdbx_seq_one_letter_code
_entity_poly.pdbx_strand_id
1 'polypeptide(L)'
;SLAIRQFLLANLYKPPSGNARKFRIPLDTLEKSLHSLGDFPFKQPQNRRFEKPALFVRGTKSHYIADDVIPTIGEFFPCFRLVDINAGHWLISEKPEAFRE
;
A
#
# COMPACT_ATOMS: atom_id res chain seq x y z
N SER A 1 -9.33 -12.10 -7.78
CA SER A 1 -10.13 -10.95 -8.25
C SER A 1 -9.87 -10.68 -9.73
N LEU A 2 -10.91 -10.54 -10.56
CA LEU A 2 -10.79 -10.17 -11.98
C LEU A 2 -10.22 -8.76 -12.15
N ALA A 3 -10.67 -7.81 -11.34
CA ALA A 3 -10.21 -6.42 -11.37
C ALA A 3 -8.68 -6.31 -11.13
N ILE A 4 -8.14 -7.06 -10.15
CA ILE A 4 -6.69 -7.09 -9.90
C ILE A 4 -5.92 -7.63 -11.11
N ARG A 5 -6.40 -8.71 -11.74
CA ARG A 5 -5.76 -9.25 -12.96
C ARG A 5 -5.77 -8.24 -14.10
N GLN A 6 -6.88 -7.54 -14.32
CA GLN A 6 -6.99 -6.49 -15.33
C GLN A 6 -6.03 -5.33 -15.05
N PHE A 7 -5.94 -4.87 -13.79
CA PHE A 7 -4.99 -3.84 -13.36
C PHE A 7 -3.53 -4.26 -13.64
N LEU A 8 -3.15 -5.48 -13.25
CA LEU A 8 -1.80 -5.98 -13.50
C LEU A 8 -1.50 -6.07 -15.01
N LEU A 9 -2.47 -6.49 -15.82
CA LEU A 9 -2.33 -6.56 -17.28
C LEU A 9 -2.20 -5.18 -17.95
N ALA A 10 -2.58 -4.07 -17.31
CA ALA A 10 -2.31 -2.73 -17.83
C ALA A 10 -0.80 -2.45 -17.97
N ASN A 11 0.04 -3.15 -17.22
CA ASN A 11 1.49 -3.07 -17.34
C ASN A 11 2.05 -3.86 -18.54
N LEU A 12 1.25 -4.65 -19.24
CA LEU A 12 1.68 -5.45 -20.38
C LEU A 12 1.78 -4.60 -21.67
N TYR A 13 2.88 -4.74 -22.41
CA TYR A 13 3.09 -4.06 -23.70
C TYR A 13 3.63 -5.02 -24.75
N LYS A 14 3.47 -4.63 -26.02
CA LYS A 14 4.08 -5.32 -27.16
C LYS A 14 5.34 -4.54 -27.57
N PRO A 15 6.55 -5.12 -27.45
CA PRO A 15 7.76 -4.49 -27.95
C PRO A 15 7.69 -4.27 -29.48
N PRO A 16 8.38 -3.24 -30.03
CA PRO A 16 8.44 -3.02 -31.47
C PRO A 16 9.05 -4.19 -32.25
N SER A 17 10.02 -4.87 -31.63
CA SER A 17 10.67 -6.08 -32.15
C SER A 17 10.40 -7.26 -31.23
N GLY A 18 9.75 -8.30 -31.77
CA GLY A 18 9.47 -9.56 -31.06
C GLY A 18 7.98 -9.94 -31.03
N ASN A 19 7.72 -11.25 -30.84
CA ASN A 19 6.37 -11.81 -30.83
C ASN A 19 5.75 -11.90 -29.42
N ALA A 20 6.57 -11.86 -28.37
CA ALA A 20 6.11 -11.99 -26.98
C ALA A 20 5.76 -10.63 -26.35
N ARG A 21 4.66 -10.60 -25.59
CA ARG A 21 4.33 -9.44 -24.74
C ARG A 21 5.28 -9.39 -23.54
N LYS A 22 5.65 -8.19 -23.11
CA LYS A 22 6.51 -7.95 -21.95
C LYS A 22 5.80 -7.06 -20.93
N PHE A 23 6.19 -7.13 -19.66
CA PHE A 23 5.72 -6.19 -18.65
C PHE A 23 6.63 -4.96 -18.60
N ARG A 24 6.04 -3.77 -18.42
CA ARG A 24 6.77 -2.51 -18.24
C ARG A 24 7.58 -2.48 -16.94
N ILE A 25 7.14 -3.25 -15.95
CA ILE A 25 7.77 -3.37 -14.63
C ILE A 25 8.79 -4.53 -14.61
N PRO A 26 9.90 -4.39 -13.87
CA PRO A 26 10.94 -5.42 -13.78
C PRO A 26 10.49 -6.55 -12.83
N LEU A 27 9.75 -7.53 -13.35
CA LEU A 27 9.16 -8.61 -12.54
C LEU A 27 10.22 -9.40 -11.76
N ASP A 28 11.35 -9.76 -12.39
CA ASP A 28 12.42 -10.54 -11.74
C ASP A 28 13.04 -9.81 -10.54
N THR A 29 13.14 -8.48 -10.61
CA THR A 29 13.63 -7.64 -9.51
C THR A 29 12.60 -7.55 -8.40
N LEU A 30 11.33 -7.34 -8.78
CA LEU A 30 10.24 -7.26 -7.82
C LEU A 30 10.09 -8.57 -7.06
N GLU A 31 10.07 -9.71 -7.74
CA GLU A 31 9.98 -11.04 -7.13
C GLU A 31 11.02 -11.23 -6.02
N LYS A 32 12.28 -10.89 -6.30
CA LYS A 32 13.39 -11.00 -5.33
C LYS A 32 13.29 -9.99 -4.18
N SER A 33 12.59 -8.88 -4.37
CA SER A 33 12.51 -7.78 -3.41
C SER A 33 11.20 -7.75 -2.62
N LEU A 34 10.19 -8.54 -3.01
CA LEU A 34 8.83 -8.46 -2.47
C LEU A 34 8.80 -8.67 -0.95
N HIS A 35 9.58 -9.60 -0.42
CA HIS A 35 9.66 -9.82 1.02
C HIS A 35 10.16 -8.58 1.76
N SER A 36 11.28 -8.01 1.30
CA SER A 36 11.87 -6.81 1.91
C SER A 36 10.99 -5.57 1.74
N LEU A 37 10.24 -5.47 0.64
CA LEU A 37 9.28 -4.38 0.40
C LEU A 37 8.08 -4.45 1.35
N GLY A 38 7.65 -5.66 1.74
CA GLY A 38 6.58 -5.86 2.71
C GLY A 38 7.01 -5.71 4.17
N ASP A 39 8.31 -5.59 4.43
CA ASP A 39 8.85 -5.47 5.78
C ASP A 39 8.94 -4.01 6.24
N PHE A 40 9.01 -3.82 7.55
CA PHE A 40 9.31 -2.55 8.19
C PHE A 40 10.64 -2.66 8.96
N PRO A 41 11.69 -1.90 8.58
CA PRO A 41 13.05 -2.15 9.05
C PRO A 41 13.27 -1.82 10.54
N PHE A 42 12.36 -1.05 11.16
CA PHE A 42 12.46 -0.67 12.55
C PHE A 42 11.59 -1.57 13.42
N LYS A 43 12.21 -2.31 14.35
CA LYS A 43 11.51 -3.20 15.30
C LYS A 43 11.40 -2.62 16.71
N GLN A 44 12.10 -1.52 16.98
CA GLN A 44 12.17 -0.86 18.27
C GLN A 44 11.76 0.61 18.13
N PRO A 45 10.50 0.96 18.45
CA PRO A 45 9.99 2.32 18.30
C PRO A 45 10.79 3.35 19.09
N GLN A 46 11.29 2.97 20.27
CA GLN A 46 12.08 3.85 21.16
C GLN A 46 13.30 4.48 20.47
N ASN A 47 13.89 3.79 19.48
CA ASN A 47 15.10 4.24 18.80
C ASN A 47 14.82 5.10 17.57
N ARG A 48 13.60 5.05 17.03
CA ARG A 48 13.20 5.74 15.80
C ARG A 48 11.70 6.05 15.83
N ARG A 49 11.38 7.32 16.12
CA ARG A 49 10.01 7.85 16.08
C ARG A 49 9.91 8.99 15.09
N PHE A 50 8.74 9.14 14.48
CA PHE A 50 8.36 10.29 13.69
C PHE A 50 7.43 11.18 14.52
N GLU A 51 8.01 12.23 15.10
CA GLU A 51 7.32 13.09 16.08
C GLU A 51 6.53 14.25 15.45
N LYS A 52 6.47 14.30 14.13
CA LYS A 52 5.69 15.29 13.39
C LYS A 52 4.28 14.75 13.09
N PRO A 53 3.32 15.63 12.75
CA PRO A 53 1.99 15.19 12.34
C PRO A 53 2.04 14.15 11.22
N ALA A 54 1.31 13.05 11.41
CA ALA A 54 1.17 11.98 10.42
C ALA A 54 -0.32 11.65 10.24
N LEU A 55 -0.78 11.48 9.01
CA LEU A 55 -2.15 11.08 8.70
C LEU A 55 -2.15 9.65 8.16
N PHE A 56 -2.91 8.79 8.81
CA PHE A 56 -3.21 7.45 8.34
C PHE A 56 -4.66 7.43 7.87
N VAL A 57 -4.88 7.06 6.62
CA VAL A 57 -6.22 6.91 6.04
C VAL A 57 -6.42 5.43 5.71
N ARG A 58 -7.45 4.80 6.26
CA ARG A 58 -7.72 3.38 6.04
C ARG A 58 -9.13 3.11 5.55
N GLY A 59 -9.25 2.08 4.72
CA GLY A 59 -10.54 1.47 4.42
C GLY A 59 -10.93 0.50 5.53
N THR A 60 -12.09 0.68 6.14
CA THR A 60 -12.59 -0.16 7.26
C THR A 60 -12.87 -1.61 6.86
N LYS A 61 -12.92 -1.91 5.56
CA LYS A 61 -13.04 -3.27 5.01
C LYS A 61 -11.70 -3.84 4.53
N SER A 62 -10.59 -3.16 4.82
CA SER A 62 -9.22 -3.55 4.44
C SER A 62 -8.47 -4.12 5.63
N HIS A 63 -7.64 -5.14 5.39
CA HIS A 63 -6.78 -5.74 6.42
C HIS A 63 -5.39 -5.09 6.53
N TYR A 64 -5.10 -4.02 5.77
CA TYR A 64 -3.78 -3.40 5.77
C TYR A 64 -3.49 -2.56 7.03
N ILE A 65 -4.52 -1.90 7.57
CA ILE A 65 -4.45 -1.19 8.85
C ILE A 65 -5.59 -1.72 9.72
N ALA A 66 -5.41 -2.94 10.20
CA ALA A 66 -6.32 -3.57 11.16
C ALA A 66 -6.26 -2.86 12.53
N ASP A 67 -7.27 -3.07 13.38
CA ASP A 67 -7.35 -2.38 14.68
C ASP A 67 -6.20 -2.75 15.62
N ASP A 68 -5.69 -3.98 15.50
CA ASP A 68 -4.59 -4.52 16.30
C ASP A 68 -3.22 -3.88 16.01
N VAL A 69 -3.03 -3.26 14.84
CA VAL A 69 -1.78 -2.57 14.48
C VAL A 69 -1.77 -1.08 14.86
N ILE A 70 -2.92 -0.50 15.23
CA ILE A 70 -3.02 0.92 15.62
C ILE A 70 -2.10 1.26 16.81
N PRO A 71 -1.99 0.44 17.87
CA PRO A 71 -1.04 0.70 18.95
C PRO A 71 0.40 0.84 18.44
N THR A 72 0.84 -0.04 17.54
CA THR A 72 2.19 0.02 16.94
C THR A 72 2.38 1.29 16.10
N ILE A 73 1.35 1.73 15.37
CA ILE A 73 1.38 3.03 14.69
C ILE A 73 1.64 4.16 15.70
N GLY A 74 0.94 4.17 16.84
CA GLY A 74 1.13 5.17 17.89
C GLY A 74 2.53 5.16 18.53
N GLU A 75 3.18 4.00 18.61
CA GLU A 75 4.55 3.89 19.11
C GLU A 75 5.54 4.60 18.17
N PHE A 76 5.44 4.38 16.85
CA PHE A 76 6.31 4.99 15.84
C PHE A 76 5.91 6.44 15.47
N PHE A 77 4.62 6.77 15.54
CA PHE A 77 4.03 8.03 15.09
C PHE A 77 3.15 8.64 16.19
N PRO A 78 3.71 9.19 17.29
CA PRO A 78 2.92 9.70 18.42
C PRO A 78 1.90 10.78 18.05
N CYS A 79 2.18 11.57 17.01
CA CYS A 79 1.35 12.68 16.56
C CYS A 79 0.41 12.28 15.41
N PHE A 80 0.01 11.00 15.34
CA PHE A 80 -0.82 10.51 14.26
C PHE A 80 -2.29 10.91 14.40
N ARG A 81 -2.96 11.04 13.26
CA ARG A 81 -4.42 10.96 13.16
C ARG A 81 -4.79 9.79 12.28
N LEU A 82 -5.89 9.13 12.61
CA LEU A 82 -6.48 8.05 11.82
C LEU A 82 -7.83 8.50 11.28
N VAL A 83 -8.05 8.29 9.98
CA VAL A 83 -9.32 8.54 9.29
C VAL A 83 -9.82 7.25 8.69
N ASP A 84 -11.07 6.92 8.99
CA ASP A 84 -11.74 5.71 8.54
C ASP A 84 -12.68 6.03 7.39
N ILE A 85 -12.53 5.29 6.28
CA ILE A 85 -13.41 5.35 5.12
C ILE A 85 -14.10 4.00 4.97
N ASN A 86 -15.41 3.99 4.70
CA ASN A 86 -16.17 2.77 4.40
C ASN A 86 -15.85 2.23 2.99
N ALA A 87 -14.64 1.71 2.84
CA ALA A 87 -14.06 1.17 1.61
C ALA A 87 -13.15 -0.04 1.92
N GLY A 88 -12.81 -0.82 0.89
CA GLY A 88 -11.74 -1.80 0.92
C GLY A 88 -10.36 -1.16 0.82
N HIS A 89 -9.38 -1.93 0.33
CA HIS A 89 -7.99 -1.48 0.22
C HIS A 89 -7.82 -0.35 -0.80
N TRP A 90 -8.62 -0.33 -1.87
CA TRP A 90 -8.47 0.61 -2.97
C TRP A 90 -9.35 1.85 -2.74
N LEU A 91 -9.31 2.40 -1.53
CA LEU A 91 -10.21 3.46 -1.07
C LEU A 91 -10.23 4.71 -1.97
N ILE A 92 -9.10 5.03 -2.63
CA ILE A 92 -9.01 6.14 -3.60
C ILE A 92 -9.86 5.91 -4.85
N SER A 93 -10.10 4.65 -5.22
CA SER A 93 -10.92 4.25 -6.37
C SER A 93 -12.33 3.87 -5.95
N GLU A 94 -12.50 3.29 -4.76
CA GLU A 94 -13.80 2.86 -4.23
C GLU A 94 -14.63 4.04 -3.68
N LYS A 95 -13.98 5.03 -3.07
CA LYS A 95 -14.60 6.20 -2.42
C LYS A 95 -13.77 7.48 -2.65
N PRO A 96 -13.60 7.94 -3.91
CA PRO A 96 -12.73 9.07 -4.23
C PRO A 96 -13.15 10.38 -3.54
N GLU A 97 -14.44 10.63 -3.35
CA GLU A 97 -14.96 11.82 -2.67
C GLU A 97 -14.55 11.81 -1.19
N ALA A 98 -14.85 10.73 -0.47
CA ALA A 98 -14.52 10.60 0.94
C ALA A 98 -13.01 10.57 1.21
N PHE A 99 -12.18 10.20 0.22
CA PHE A 99 -10.73 10.29 0.34
C PHE A 99 -10.19 11.73 0.17
N ARG A 100 -10.91 12.58 -0.57
CA ARG A 100 -10.51 13.98 -0.81
C ARG A 100 -10.90 14.92 0.32
N GLU A 101 -11.98 14.61 1.04
CA GLU A 101 -12.46 15.37 2.21
C GLU A 101 -11.51 15.23 3.42
#